data_AF-A0A353WV79-F1
#
_entry.id   AF-A0A353WV79-F1
#
_cell.length_a   1.000
_cell.length_b   1.000
_cell.length_c   1.000
_cell.angle_alpha   90.00
_cell.angle_beta   90.00
_cell.angle_gamma   90.00
#
_symmetry.space_group_name_H-M   'P 1'
#
loop_
_entity.id
_entity.type
_entity.pdbx_description
1 polymer ?
#
loop_
_entity_poly.entity_id
_entity_poly.type
_entity_poly.pdbx_seq_one_letter_code
_entity_poly.pdbx_strand_id
1 'polypeptide(L)'
;MKKVSIAIILTLMMTSVAFAQYEPKGKISKAESALNSGDLDEAKAEVDLAFEVNNKGKVKDDSKSWYVRGDVYKAIFLDDSTEFQNLSDNALDIATESYRKAMEMEKETSPFYQFSMTALNQLYGVVMNEGAAFYNEGKYAEAFDKFKLGLEVFPDDTTAYLYAGTSAQQAEMYEESLKMYEGLIETGNADADVYKAVIYLYKTQFENIDKVVEYCNKGVEKFPEDEAFVQEKITTLIVAERADEAEKELKAAIENDPDNAVLYYQLGYLYDDQQEEVEKAFEAYKNAIDVDPDYFEANFNAGVIYYNKAADILKELNNMSIKEYNKNETAYMERAKVEFEKALPYLEKAYELQPDDIQIMETLEGLYIRLKMNEKAEELDKKIKEIRGE
;
A
#
# COMPACT_ATOMS: atom_id res chain seq x y z
N MET A 1 30.37 88.84 -18.94
CA MET A 1 28.91 89.02 -18.82
C MET A 1 28.21 87.85 -19.51
N LYS A 2 27.28 87.17 -18.81
CA LYS A 2 25.98 86.63 -19.27
C LYS A 2 25.95 85.95 -20.67
N LYS A 3 25.51 84.70 -20.89
CA LYS A 3 24.61 83.80 -20.16
C LYS A 3 24.77 82.39 -20.75
N VAL A 4 24.89 81.38 -19.89
CA VAL A 4 24.49 79.99 -20.14
C VAL A 4 23.07 79.85 -19.57
N SER A 5 22.10 79.42 -20.37
CA SER A 5 20.76 78.98 -19.90
C SER A 5 20.13 78.12 -21.01
N ILE A 6 20.24 76.80 -20.91
CA ILE A 6 19.21 75.87 -20.44
C ILE A 6 18.07 75.73 -21.46
N ALA A 7 18.22 74.72 -22.33
CA ALA A 7 17.13 73.96 -22.89
C ALA A 7 17.10 72.63 -22.12
N ILE A 8 16.00 72.32 -21.43
CA ILE A 8 15.55 70.99 -20.97
C ILE A 8 14.25 71.24 -20.18
N ILE A 9 13.36 70.24 -20.20
CA ILE A 9 12.05 70.10 -19.52
C ILE A 9 10.84 70.60 -20.33
N LEU A 10 10.40 69.78 -21.28
CA LEU A 10 9.00 69.71 -21.70
C LEU A 10 8.61 68.32 -22.24
N THR A 11 8.97 67.27 -21.50
CA THR A 11 8.46 65.89 -21.69
C THR A 11 8.44 65.17 -20.36
N LEU A 12 7.51 65.52 -19.47
CA LEU A 12 7.19 64.76 -18.25
C LEU A 12 5.80 65.15 -17.70
N MET A 13 4.79 65.24 -18.57
CA MET A 13 3.38 65.37 -18.18
C MET A 13 2.48 64.41 -18.99
N MET A 14 2.87 63.13 -19.07
CA MET A 14 1.97 62.08 -19.61
C MET A 14 1.91 60.80 -18.76
N THR A 15 2.23 60.87 -17.45
CA THR A 15 2.06 59.70 -16.56
C THR A 15 1.32 59.98 -15.25
N SER A 16 0.89 61.22 -14.99
CA SER A 16 0.19 61.57 -13.73
C SER A 16 -1.33 61.65 -13.83
N VAL A 17 -1.95 61.34 -14.98
CA VAL A 17 -3.41 61.48 -15.17
C VAL A 17 -4.16 60.13 -15.08
N ALA A 18 -3.49 58.98 -15.16
CA ALA A 18 -4.15 57.67 -15.11
C ALA A 18 -4.51 57.17 -13.69
N PHE A 19 -3.95 57.77 -12.63
CA PHE A 19 -4.19 57.32 -11.25
C PHE A 19 -5.33 58.06 -10.52
N ALA A 20 -5.91 59.10 -11.10
CA ALA A 20 -6.97 59.89 -10.46
C ALA A 20 -8.37 59.23 -10.48
N GLN A 21 -8.56 58.16 -11.26
CA GLN A 21 -9.79 57.36 -11.35
C GLN A 21 -9.64 55.92 -10.84
N TYR A 22 -8.47 55.57 -10.31
CA TYR A 22 -8.21 54.21 -9.89
C TYR A 22 -8.83 53.96 -8.50
N GLU A 23 -10.04 53.40 -8.49
CA GLU A 23 -10.73 52.94 -7.30
C GLU A 23 -10.76 51.41 -7.29
N PRO A 24 -9.92 50.75 -6.46
CA PRO A 24 -9.78 49.29 -6.47
C PRO A 24 -11.09 48.55 -6.19
N LYS A 25 -11.95 49.10 -5.31
CA LYS A 25 -13.28 48.52 -5.06
C LYS A 25 -14.24 48.71 -6.24
N GLY A 26 -14.07 49.77 -7.03
CA GLY A 26 -14.79 49.94 -8.28
C GLY A 26 -14.42 48.88 -9.33
N LYS A 27 -13.16 48.43 -9.33
CA LYS A 27 -12.69 47.30 -10.16
C LYS A 27 -13.33 45.97 -9.75
N ILE A 28 -13.44 45.70 -8.45
CA ILE A 28 -14.16 44.53 -7.94
C ILE A 28 -15.65 44.55 -8.37
N SER A 29 -16.34 45.68 -8.24
CA SER A 29 -17.73 45.80 -8.70
C SER A 29 -17.88 45.63 -10.22
N LYS A 30 -16.89 46.06 -11.00
CA LYS A 30 -16.86 45.83 -12.45
C LYS A 30 -16.63 44.36 -12.79
N ALA A 31 -15.69 43.70 -12.12
CA ALA A 31 -15.48 42.27 -12.28
C ALA A 31 -16.74 41.47 -11.96
N GLU A 32 -17.44 41.82 -10.88
CA GLU A 32 -18.73 41.24 -10.51
C GLU A 32 -19.81 41.48 -11.59
N SER A 33 -19.89 42.68 -12.16
CA SER A 33 -20.82 42.99 -13.25
C SER A 33 -20.50 42.19 -14.53
N ALA A 34 -19.22 42.11 -14.91
CA ALA A 34 -18.75 41.39 -16.08
C ALA A 34 -19.01 39.88 -15.95
N LEU A 35 -18.74 39.33 -14.76
CA LEU A 35 -19.06 37.93 -14.42
C LEU A 35 -20.56 37.65 -14.57
N ASN A 36 -21.42 38.54 -14.07
CA ASN A 36 -22.88 38.38 -14.19
C ASN A 36 -23.38 38.48 -15.64
N SER A 37 -22.64 39.15 -16.53
CA SER A 37 -22.93 39.17 -17.98
C SER A 37 -22.26 38.03 -18.76
N GLY A 38 -21.45 37.18 -18.12
CA GLY A 38 -20.71 36.10 -18.76
C GLY A 38 -19.44 36.55 -19.50
N ASP A 39 -18.99 37.79 -19.31
CA ASP A 39 -17.75 38.31 -19.90
C ASP A 39 -16.57 37.96 -18.99
N LEU A 40 -16.05 36.72 -19.14
CA LEU A 40 -14.98 36.19 -18.28
C LEU A 40 -13.63 36.87 -18.54
N ASP A 41 -13.39 37.35 -19.76
CA ASP A 41 -12.19 38.11 -20.12
C ASP A 41 -12.14 39.44 -19.35
N GLU A 42 -13.22 40.22 -19.41
CA GLU A 42 -13.32 41.48 -18.68
C GLU A 42 -13.31 41.23 -17.17
N ALA A 43 -14.05 40.22 -16.70
CA ALA A 43 -14.10 39.87 -15.28
C ALA A 43 -12.71 39.55 -14.73
N LYS A 44 -11.93 38.74 -15.45
CA LYS A 44 -10.55 38.40 -15.10
C LYS A 44 -9.64 39.62 -15.11
N ALA A 45 -9.69 40.41 -16.18
CA ALA A 45 -8.83 41.58 -16.32
C ALA A 45 -9.08 42.61 -15.19
N GLU A 46 -10.34 42.85 -14.85
CA GLU A 46 -10.71 43.80 -13.80
C GLU A 46 -10.33 43.29 -12.40
N VAL A 47 -10.51 41.99 -12.12
CA VAL A 47 -10.15 41.43 -10.81
C VAL A 47 -8.64 41.33 -10.63
N ASP A 48 -7.87 40.91 -11.64
CA ASP A 48 -6.41 40.85 -11.57
C ASP A 48 -5.82 42.25 -11.34
N LEU A 49 -6.31 43.25 -12.09
CA LEU A 49 -5.90 44.64 -11.92
C LEU A 49 -6.25 45.20 -10.52
N ALA A 50 -7.32 44.72 -9.88
CA ALA A 50 -7.63 45.10 -8.51
C ALA A 50 -6.61 44.55 -7.49
N PHE A 51 -6.04 43.37 -7.76
CA PHE A 51 -5.09 42.67 -6.88
C PHE A 51 -3.60 42.98 -7.15
N GLU A 52 -3.25 43.40 -8.37
CA GLU A 52 -1.88 43.76 -8.77
C GLU A 52 -1.42 45.12 -8.25
N VAL A 53 -2.29 46.13 -8.26
CA VAL A 53 -1.87 47.48 -7.84
C VAL A 53 -1.60 47.46 -6.35
N ASN A 54 -0.39 47.90 -5.98
CA ASN A 54 0.12 47.94 -4.61
C ASN A 54 -0.65 48.96 -3.75
N ASN A 55 -1.90 48.61 -3.45
CA ASN A 55 -2.83 49.36 -2.66
C ASN A 55 -2.66 48.90 -1.23
N LYS A 56 -2.03 49.73 -0.39
CA LYS A 56 -1.91 49.54 1.07
C LYS A 56 -3.26 49.11 1.69
N GLY A 57 -3.53 47.80 1.78
CA GLY A 57 -4.60 47.20 2.57
C GLY A 57 -6.06 47.51 2.21
N LYS A 58 -6.44 47.69 0.93
CA LYS A 58 -7.85 47.96 0.57
C LYS A 58 -8.63 46.81 -0.08
N VAL A 59 -7.97 46.01 -0.92
CA VAL A 59 -8.57 44.86 -1.63
C VAL A 59 -8.20 43.56 -0.93
N LYS A 60 -6.92 43.41 -0.58
CA LYS A 60 -6.40 42.23 0.13
C LYS A 60 -6.90 42.12 1.58
N ASP A 61 -7.45 43.21 2.13
CA ASP A 61 -8.05 43.26 3.48
C ASP A 61 -9.60 43.25 3.43
N ASP A 62 -10.19 42.88 2.29
CA ASP A 62 -11.64 42.82 2.08
C ASP A 62 -12.08 41.41 1.62
N SER A 63 -12.83 40.70 2.47
CA SER A 63 -13.29 39.33 2.22
C SER A 63 -14.17 39.22 0.97
N LYS A 64 -15.02 40.22 0.68
CA LYS A 64 -15.80 40.30 -0.56
C LYS A 64 -14.90 40.31 -1.79
N SER A 65 -13.80 41.08 -1.77
CA SER A 65 -12.88 41.17 -2.90
C SER A 65 -12.22 39.83 -3.22
N TRP A 66 -11.80 39.08 -2.18
CA TRP A 66 -11.29 37.72 -2.33
C TRP A 66 -12.37 36.77 -2.83
N TYR A 67 -13.60 36.84 -2.30
CA TYR A 67 -14.71 36.03 -2.79
C TYR A 67 -15.01 36.27 -4.27
N VAL A 68 -15.06 37.53 -4.72
CA VAL A 68 -15.28 37.87 -6.14
C VAL A 68 -14.15 37.34 -7.03
N ARG A 69 -12.89 37.42 -6.59
CA ARG A 69 -11.77 36.76 -7.29
C ARG A 69 -11.99 35.26 -7.40
N GLY A 70 -12.41 34.62 -6.31
CA GLY A 70 -12.77 33.20 -6.30
C GLY A 70 -13.84 32.87 -7.33
N ASP A 71 -14.93 33.65 -7.38
CA ASP A 71 -16.05 33.44 -8.29
C ASP A 71 -15.67 33.61 -9.77
N VAL A 72 -14.84 34.59 -10.10
CA VAL A 72 -14.33 34.78 -11.47
C VAL A 72 -13.51 33.56 -11.92
N TYR A 73 -12.56 33.13 -11.09
CA TYR A 73 -11.69 32.00 -11.44
C TYR A 73 -12.40 30.65 -11.38
N LYS A 74 -13.40 30.47 -10.51
CA LYS A 74 -14.31 29.32 -10.55
C LYS A 74 -15.08 29.28 -11.86
N ALA A 75 -15.61 30.41 -12.32
CA ALA A 75 -16.35 30.46 -13.58
C ALA A 75 -15.47 30.12 -14.78
N ILE A 76 -14.21 30.58 -14.79
CA ILE A 76 -13.21 30.20 -15.80
C ILE A 76 -12.92 28.69 -15.76
N PHE A 77 -12.72 28.12 -14.56
CA PHE A 77 -12.44 26.70 -14.40
C PHE A 77 -13.60 25.80 -14.84
N LEU A 78 -14.83 26.19 -14.52
CA LEU A 78 -16.05 25.44 -14.85
C LEU A 78 -16.55 25.68 -16.28
N ASP A 79 -15.87 26.50 -17.07
CA ASP A 79 -16.27 26.77 -18.43
C ASP A 79 -15.79 25.65 -19.38
N ASP A 80 -16.74 25.03 -20.08
CA ASP A 80 -16.48 23.94 -21.02
C ASP A 80 -16.00 24.44 -22.40
N SER A 81 -15.91 25.75 -22.62
CA SER A 81 -15.44 26.30 -23.90
C SER A 81 -13.92 26.40 -23.94
N THR A 82 -13.33 26.00 -25.06
CA THR A 82 -11.89 26.18 -25.33
C THR A 82 -11.44 27.64 -25.33
N GLU A 83 -12.37 28.60 -25.39
CA GLU A 83 -12.06 30.03 -25.38
C GLU A 83 -11.57 30.49 -24.00
N PHE A 84 -12.28 30.10 -22.93
CA PHE A 84 -11.99 30.59 -21.58
C PHE A 84 -11.05 29.70 -20.76
N GLN A 85 -10.92 28.41 -21.08
CA GLN A 85 -9.96 27.53 -20.43
C GLN A 85 -8.50 27.99 -20.58
N ASN A 86 -8.18 28.67 -21.69
CA ASN A 86 -6.84 29.22 -21.96
C ASN A 86 -6.54 30.52 -21.18
N LEU A 87 -7.51 31.08 -20.45
CA LEU A 87 -7.29 32.32 -19.70
C LEU A 87 -6.39 32.12 -18.49
N SER A 88 -6.39 30.93 -17.90
CA SER A 88 -5.59 30.61 -16.71
C SER A 88 -5.40 29.10 -16.57
N ASP A 89 -4.15 28.66 -16.72
CA ASP A 89 -3.75 27.26 -16.53
C ASP A 89 -3.93 26.78 -15.08
N ASN A 90 -4.14 27.70 -14.13
CA ASN A 90 -4.24 27.45 -12.69
C ASN A 90 -5.51 28.08 -12.08
N ALA A 91 -6.60 28.11 -12.85
CA ALA A 91 -7.85 28.73 -12.42
C ALA A 91 -8.41 28.11 -11.12
N LEU A 92 -8.30 26.80 -10.96
CA LEU A 92 -8.74 26.11 -9.73
C LEU A 92 -7.92 26.54 -8.51
N ASP A 93 -6.59 26.56 -8.61
CA ASP A 93 -5.70 27.02 -7.54
C ASP A 93 -6.04 28.46 -7.12
N ILE A 94 -6.23 29.35 -8.09
CA ILE A 94 -6.55 30.74 -7.81
C ILE A 94 -7.94 30.86 -7.14
N ALA A 95 -8.92 30.11 -7.62
CA ALA A 95 -10.25 30.10 -7.03
C ALA A 95 -10.21 29.62 -5.57
N THR A 96 -9.56 28.47 -5.32
CA THR A 96 -9.46 27.87 -3.99
C THR A 96 -8.66 28.74 -3.01
N GLU A 97 -7.53 29.30 -3.44
CA GLU A 97 -6.75 30.28 -2.65
C GLU A 97 -7.65 31.46 -2.25
N SER A 98 -8.39 32.01 -3.20
CA SER A 98 -9.20 33.20 -2.99
C SER A 98 -10.36 32.94 -2.02
N TYR A 99 -11.04 31.80 -2.13
CA TYR A 99 -12.08 31.42 -1.18
C TYR A 99 -11.52 31.17 0.23
N ARG A 100 -10.37 30.50 0.35
CA ARG A 100 -9.71 30.31 1.66
C ARG A 100 -9.34 31.65 2.29
N LYS A 101 -8.78 32.58 1.53
CA LYS A 101 -8.47 33.93 2.01
C LYS A 101 -9.72 34.67 2.47
N ALA A 102 -10.82 34.61 1.73
CA ALA A 102 -12.08 35.20 2.16
C ALA A 102 -12.58 34.61 3.49
N MET A 103 -12.44 33.29 3.68
CA MET A 103 -12.84 32.60 4.90
C MET A 103 -11.96 32.91 6.11
N GLU A 104 -10.63 33.01 5.92
CA GLU A 104 -9.67 33.36 6.99
C GLU A 104 -9.97 34.71 7.66
N MET A 105 -10.64 35.61 6.93
CA MET A 105 -10.94 36.98 7.35
C MET A 105 -12.29 37.12 8.06
N GLU A 106 -13.09 36.06 8.06
CA GLU A 106 -14.50 36.08 8.45
C GLU A 106 -14.79 35.08 9.57
N LYS A 107 -15.88 35.33 10.31
CA LYS A 107 -16.43 34.30 11.19
C LYS A 107 -17.17 33.27 10.35
N GLU A 108 -17.25 32.03 10.83
CA GLU A 108 -17.97 30.96 10.13
C GLU A 108 -19.42 31.33 9.82
N THR A 109 -20.07 32.15 10.66
CA THR A 109 -21.45 32.60 10.46
C THR A 109 -21.61 33.75 9.47
N SER A 110 -20.51 34.34 8.98
CA SER A 110 -20.54 35.45 8.01
C SER A 110 -20.95 34.96 6.62
N PRO A 111 -21.70 35.77 5.84
CA PRO A 111 -22.10 35.40 4.48
C PRO A 111 -20.93 34.99 3.57
N PHE A 112 -19.83 35.74 3.54
CA PHE A 112 -18.71 35.43 2.65
C PHE A 112 -17.92 34.17 3.05
N TYR A 113 -17.94 33.79 4.32
CA TYR A 113 -17.43 32.47 4.73
C TYR A 113 -18.32 31.37 4.14
N GLN A 114 -19.64 31.46 4.36
CA GLN A 114 -20.61 30.46 3.88
C GLN A 114 -20.65 30.36 2.35
N PHE A 115 -20.57 31.50 1.64
CA PHE A 115 -20.53 31.52 0.18
C PHE A 115 -19.23 30.90 -0.36
N SER A 116 -18.08 31.23 0.24
CA SER A 116 -16.79 30.65 -0.13
C SER A 116 -16.77 29.14 0.11
N MET A 117 -17.26 28.68 1.26
CA MET A 117 -17.37 27.25 1.55
C MET A 117 -18.32 26.52 0.59
N THR A 118 -19.46 27.15 0.25
CA THR A 118 -20.40 26.60 -0.75
C THR A 118 -19.73 26.47 -2.13
N ALA A 119 -18.95 27.47 -2.53
CA ALA A 119 -18.23 27.46 -3.79
C ALA A 119 -17.11 26.40 -3.83
N LEU A 120 -16.36 26.21 -2.73
CA LEU A 120 -15.39 25.14 -2.59
C LEU A 120 -16.06 23.76 -2.70
N ASN A 121 -17.19 23.55 -2.02
CA ASN A 121 -17.94 22.30 -2.13
C ASN A 121 -18.48 22.04 -3.54
N GLN A 122 -18.87 23.10 -4.26
CA GLN A 122 -19.28 22.98 -5.67
C GLN A 122 -18.09 22.54 -6.54
N LEU A 123 -16.93 23.20 -6.41
CA LEU A 123 -15.72 22.84 -7.15
C LEU A 123 -15.30 21.39 -6.88
N TYR A 124 -15.27 20.99 -5.61
CA TYR A 124 -15.02 19.62 -5.21
C TYR A 124 -16.01 18.63 -5.85
N GLY A 125 -17.31 18.91 -5.75
CA GLY A 125 -18.34 18.06 -6.33
C GLY A 125 -18.18 17.87 -7.85
N VAL A 126 -17.78 18.92 -8.58
CA VAL A 126 -17.52 18.83 -10.02
C VAL A 126 -16.33 17.90 -10.30
N VAL A 127 -15.17 18.18 -9.71
CA VAL A 127 -13.95 17.40 -10.02
C VAL A 127 -14.06 15.94 -9.59
N MET A 128 -14.74 15.66 -8.46
CA MET A 128 -14.99 14.30 -8.01
C MET A 128 -15.96 13.54 -8.93
N ASN A 129 -17.01 14.21 -9.43
CA ASN A 129 -17.95 13.58 -10.38
C ASN A 129 -17.30 13.33 -11.74
N GLU A 130 -16.46 14.23 -12.23
CA GLU A 130 -15.69 14.03 -13.46
C GLU A 130 -14.70 12.87 -13.31
N GLY A 131 -13.97 12.81 -12.18
CA GLY A 131 -13.10 11.67 -11.87
C GLY A 131 -13.85 10.35 -11.86
N ALA A 132 -15.03 10.32 -11.22
CA ALA A 132 -15.88 9.14 -11.20
C ALA A 132 -16.39 8.75 -12.60
N ALA A 133 -16.70 9.73 -13.46
CA ALA A 133 -17.10 9.47 -14.84
C ALA A 133 -15.96 8.81 -15.64
N PHE A 134 -14.74 9.38 -15.57
CA PHE A 134 -13.57 8.78 -16.22
C PHE A 134 -13.25 7.39 -15.68
N TYR A 135 -13.36 7.19 -14.37
CA TYR A 135 -13.13 5.89 -13.75
C TYR A 135 -14.11 4.83 -14.28
N ASN A 136 -15.39 5.17 -14.36
CA ASN A 136 -16.43 4.28 -14.89
C ASN A 136 -16.24 3.97 -16.40
N GLU A 137 -15.58 4.86 -17.14
CA GLU A 137 -15.19 4.64 -18.53
C GLU A 137 -13.90 3.82 -18.69
N GLY A 138 -13.21 3.48 -17.59
CA GLY A 138 -11.91 2.80 -17.61
C GLY A 138 -10.74 3.71 -17.99
N LYS A 139 -10.94 5.03 -18.00
CA LYS A 139 -9.92 6.06 -18.28
C LYS A 139 -9.25 6.46 -16.97
N TYR A 140 -8.41 5.58 -16.46
CA TYR A 140 -7.92 5.67 -15.09
C TYR A 140 -6.90 6.80 -14.87
N ALA A 141 -6.08 7.14 -15.87
CA ALA A 141 -5.14 8.27 -15.77
C ALA A 141 -5.88 9.61 -15.69
N GLU A 142 -6.90 9.79 -16.53
CA GLU A 142 -7.76 10.98 -16.51
C GLU A 142 -8.58 11.06 -15.21
N ALA A 143 -9.05 9.92 -14.70
CA ALA A 143 -9.72 9.86 -13.40
C ALA A 143 -8.78 10.30 -12.26
N PHE A 144 -7.54 9.83 -12.24
CA PHE A 144 -6.53 10.25 -11.27
C PHE A 144 -6.32 11.76 -11.30
N ASP A 145 -6.12 12.34 -12.49
CA ASP A 145 -5.91 13.78 -12.62
C ASP A 145 -7.08 14.57 -12.01
N LYS A 146 -8.34 14.14 -12.26
CA LYS A 146 -9.52 14.79 -11.69
C LYS A 146 -9.67 14.61 -10.19
N PHE A 147 -9.44 13.41 -9.66
CA PHE A 147 -9.51 13.19 -8.20
C PHE A 147 -8.40 13.95 -7.46
N LYS A 148 -7.21 14.08 -8.06
CA LYS A 148 -6.12 14.89 -7.52
C LYS A 148 -6.48 16.37 -7.39
N LEU A 149 -7.26 16.93 -8.33
CA LEU A 149 -7.80 18.29 -8.18
C LEU A 149 -8.72 18.41 -6.94
N GLY A 150 -9.40 17.33 -6.54
CA GLY A 150 -10.16 17.29 -5.29
C GLY A 150 -9.30 17.61 -4.06
N LEU A 151 -8.04 17.17 -4.05
CA LEU A 151 -7.07 17.46 -2.99
C LEU A 151 -6.56 18.91 -3.04
N GLU A 152 -6.56 19.56 -4.21
CA GLU A 152 -6.27 21.00 -4.29
C GLU A 152 -7.37 21.81 -3.60
N VAL A 153 -8.63 21.37 -3.73
CA VAL A 153 -9.79 21.98 -3.05
C VAL A 153 -9.80 21.65 -1.54
N PHE A 154 -9.64 20.38 -1.17
CA PHE A 154 -9.63 19.90 0.21
C PHE A 154 -8.41 18.97 0.45
N PRO A 155 -7.29 19.49 1.00
CA PRO A 155 -6.01 18.76 1.09
C PRO A 155 -6.02 17.52 1.99
N ASP A 156 -6.98 17.43 2.92
CA ASP A 156 -7.13 16.32 3.86
C ASP A 156 -8.33 15.42 3.50
N ASP A 157 -8.89 15.55 2.28
CA ASP A 157 -10.06 14.78 1.88
C ASP A 157 -9.72 13.30 1.63
N THR A 158 -10.26 12.44 2.47
CA THR A 158 -9.97 11.00 2.44
C THR A 158 -10.50 10.33 1.17
N THR A 159 -11.62 10.82 0.65
CA THR A 159 -12.27 10.26 -0.54
C THR A 159 -11.45 10.56 -1.80
N ALA A 160 -10.96 11.78 -1.95
CA ALA A 160 -10.09 12.20 -3.05
C ALA A 160 -8.76 11.43 -3.02
N TYR A 161 -8.12 11.28 -1.86
CA TYR A 161 -6.92 10.44 -1.76
C TYR A 161 -7.18 8.99 -2.20
N LEU A 162 -8.25 8.37 -1.68
CA LEU A 162 -8.57 6.98 -1.98
C LEU A 162 -8.79 6.78 -3.48
N TYR A 163 -9.69 7.57 -4.09
CA TYR A 163 -10.00 7.41 -5.51
C TYR A 163 -8.87 7.84 -6.43
N ALA A 164 -8.06 8.84 -6.06
CA ALA A 164 -6.84 9.15 -6.79
C ALA A 164 -5.85 7.97 -6.74
N GLY A 165 -5.59 7.41 -5.55
CA GLY A 165 -4.69 6.28 -5.38
C GLY A 165 -5.13 5.03 -6.15
N THR A 166 -6.41 4.70 -6.10
CA THR A 166 -6.99 3.56 -6.84
C THR A 166 -6.98 3.81 -8.34
N SER A 167 -7.31 5.02 -8.80
CA SER A 167 -7.25 5.34 -10.23
C SER A 167 -5.81 5.27 -10.75
N ALA A 168 -4.84 5.83 -10.02
CA ALA A 168 -3.43 5.74 -10.38
C ALA A 168 -2.95 4.29 -10.43
N GLN A 169 -3.34 3.44 -9.47
CA GLN A 169 -2.99 2.02 -9.47
C GLN A 169 -3.51 1.30 -10.72
N GLN A 170 -4.78 1.53 -11.08
CA GLN A 170 -5.40 0.93 -12.26
C GLN A 170 -4.85 1.48 -13.58
N ALA A 171 -4.27 2.68 -13.54
CA ALA A 171 -3.51 3.27 -14.64
C ALA A 171 -2.04 2.82 -14.70
N GLU A 172 -1.61 1.92 -13.79
CA GLU A 172 -0.21 1.49 -13.63
C GLU A 172 0.76 2.64 -13.28
N MET A 173 0.23 3.75 -12.72
CA MET A 173 0.98 4.91 -12.21
C MET A 173 1.34 4.67 -10.74
N TYR A 174 2.26 3.73 -10.50
CA TYR A 174 2.48 3.17 -9.16
C TYR A 174 3.08 4.16 -8.17
N GLU A 175 3.97 5.05 -8.60
CA GLU A 175 4.56 6.10 -7.75
C GLU A 175 3.50 7.11 -7.30
N GLU A 176 2.62 7.54 -8.21
CA GLU A 176 1.50 8.41 -7.90
C GLU A 176 0.50 7.72 -6.97
N SER A 177 0.19 6.45 -7.23
CA SER A 177 -0.69 5.65 -6.38
C SER A 177 -0.18 5.56 -4.94
N LEU A 178 1.11 5.23 -4.76
CA LEU A 178 1.75 5.23 -3.45
C LEU A 178 1.61 6.58 -2.78
N LYS A 179 1.93 7.68 -3.47
CA LYS A 179 1.83 9.02 -2.89
C LYS A 179 0.42 9.33 -2.37
N MET A 180 -0.62 8.92 -3.09
CA MET A 180 -2.01 9.15 -2.66
C MET A 180 -2.39 8.29 -1.46
N TYR A 181 -2.04 7.00 -1.46
CA TYR A 181 -2.32 6.13 -0.32
C TYR A 181 -1.51 6.50 0.93
N GLU A 182 -0.24 6.87 0.79
CA GLU A 182 0.59 7.36 1.88
C GLU A 182 0.03 8.68 2.44
N GLY A 183 -0.40 9.60 1.57
CA GLY A 183 -1.11 10.82 1.99
C GLY A 183 -2.38 10.52 2.78
N LEU A 184 -3.17 9.52 2.36
CA LEU A 184 -4.34 9.06 3.11
C LEU A 184 -3.97 8.52 4.50
N ILE A 185 -2.89 7.74 4.59
CA ILE A 185 -2.36 7.22 5.85
C ILE A 185 -1.93 8.37 6.77
N GLU A 186 -1.28 9.41 6.24
CA GLU A 186 -0.85 10.60 6.99
C GLU A 186 -2.03 11.39 7.58
N THR A 187 -3.22 11.37 6.96
CA THR A 187 -4.43 11.97 7.55
C THR A 187 -4.89 11.27 8.84
N GLY A 188 -4.44 10.03 9.08
CA GLY A 188 -4.85 9.19 10.20
C GLY A 188 -6.20 8.48 10.03
N ASN A 189 -6.88 8.70 8.90
CA ASN A 189 -8.21 8.17 8.57
C ASN A 189 -8.19 7.02 7.56
N ALA A 190 -7.01 6.52 7.16
CA ALA A 190 -6.89 5.32 6.34
C ALA A 190 -7.42 4.07 7.07
N ASP A 191 -8.12 3.21 6.35
CA ASP A 191 -8.50 1.87 6.81
C ASP A 191 -7.42 0.82 6.47
N ALA A 192 -7.63 -0.42 6.89
CA ALA A 192 -6.65 -1.50 6.70
C ALA A 192 -6.38 -1.80 5.21
N ASP A 193 -7.36 -1.58 4.33
CA ASP A 193 -7.23 -1.91 2.90
C ASP A 193 -6.24 -0.97 2.21
N VAL A 194 -6.17 0.30 2.64
CA VAL A 194 -5.15 1.25 2.15
C VAL A 194 -3.74 0.80 2.52
N TYR A 195 -3.52 0.30 3.74
CA TYR A 195 -2.21 -0.24 4.13
C TYR A 195 -1.86 -1.48 3.32
N LYS A 196 -2.82 -2.39 3.11
CA LYS A 196 -2.66 -3.59 2.29
C LYS A 196 -2.32 -3.22 0.84
N ALA A 197 -2.94 -2.17 0.29
CA ALA A 197 -2.61 -1.67 -1.05
C ALA A 197 -1.17 -1.15 -1.13
N VAL A 198 -0.71 -0.37 -0.14
CA VAL A 198 0.69 0.10 -0.06
C VAL A 198 1.68 -1.06 0.05
N ILE A 199 1.39 -2.04 0.92
CA ILE A 199 2.19 -3.26 1.06
C ILE A 199 2.27 -4.01 -0.27
N TYR A 200 1.13 -4.21 -0.94
CA TYR A 200 1.07 -4.88 -2.23
C TYR A 200 1.92 -4.17 -3.28
N LEU A 201 1.84 -2.84 -3.38
CA LEU A 201 2.64 -2.06 -4.31
C LEU A 201 4.13 -2.20 -4.03
N TYR A 202 4.56 -2.04 -2.77
CA TYR A 202 5.97 -2.22 -2.41
C TYR A 202 6.48 -3.63 -2.66
N LYS A 203 5.65 -4.64 -2.43
CA LYS A 203 6.00 -6.05 -2.64
C LYS A 203 6.13 -6.40 -4.12
N THR A 204 5.20 -5.93 -4.96
CA THR A 204 5.06 -6.43 -6.34
C THR A 204 5.62 -5.49 -7.41
N GLN A 205 5.55 -4.18 -7.22
CA GLN A 205 5.97 -3.21 -8.23
C GLN A 205 7.37 -2.66 -7.93
N PHE A 206 7.68 -2.47 -6.65
CA PHE A 206 8.96 -1.89 -6.21
C PHE A 206 9.94 -2.90 -5.62
N GLU A 207 9.48 -4.12 -5.34
CA GLU A 207 10.26 -5.20 -4.71
C GLU A 207 11.03 -4.73 -3.46
N ASN A 208 10.43 -3.81 -2.68
CA ASN A 208 11.05 -3.16 -1.54
C ASN A 208 10.59 -3.81 -0.23
N ILE A 209 11.33 -4.85 0.18
CA ILE A 209 11.05 -5.63 1.38
C ILE A 209 11.04 -4.77 2.66
N ASP A 210 11.97 -3.83 2.80
CA ASP A 210 12.03 -2.96 3.99
C ASP A 210 10.77 -2.11 4.13
N LYS A 211 10.25 -1.60 3.01
CA LYS A 211 9.00 -0.85 3.00
C LYS A 211 7.79 -1.74 3.27
N VAL A 212 7.75 -2.96 2.74
CA VAL A 212 6.71 -3.93 3.10
C VAL A 212 6.68 -4.15 4.62
N VAL A 213 7.84 -4.43 5.22
CA VAL A 213 7.97 -4.65 6.66
C VAL A 213 7.57 -3.39 7.46
N GLU A 214 7.98 -2.20 7.01
CA GLU A 214 7.59 -0.92 7.62
C GLU A 214 6.05 -0.76 7.64
N TYR A 215 5.38 -1.00 6.52
CA TYR A 215 3.92 -0.84 6.42
C TYR A 215 3.16 -1.96 7.13
N CYS A 216 3.67 -3.18 7.18
CA CYS A 216 3.12 -4.23 8.05
C CYS A 216 3.19 -3.80 9.52
N ASN A 217 4.30 -3.24 9.99
CA ASN A 217 4.43 -2.75 11.37
C ASN A 217 3.42 -1.63 11.67
N LYS A 218 3.28 -0.65 10.77
CA LYS A 218 2.27 0.41 10.91
C LYS A 218 0.85 -0.16 10.91
N GLY A 219 0.59 -1.19 10.10
CA GLY A 219 -0.67 -1.92 10.07
C GLY A 219 -0.99 -2.62 11.39
N VAL A 220 -0.03 -3.36 11.96
CA VAL A 220 -0.18 -4.01 13.28
C VAL A 220 -0.43 -2.99 14.39
N GLU A 221 0.27 -1.86 14.38
CA GLU A 221 0.06 -0.80 15.39
C GLU A 221 -1.35 -0.20 15.33
N LYS A 222 -1.87 0.02 14.10
CA LYS A 222 -3.17 0.65 13.88
C LYS A 222 -4.34 -0.34 13.98
N PHE A 223 -4.13 -1.59 13.58
CA PHE A 223 -5.12 -2.66 13.48
C PHE A 223 -4.61 -3.94 14.14
N PRO A 224 -4.43 -3.96 15.48
CA PRO A 224 -3.80 -5.08 16.18
C PRO A 224 -4.57 -6.39 16.08
N GLU A 225 -5.88 -6.34 15.80
CA GLU A 225 -6.74 -7.52 15.63
C GLU A 225 -6.72 -8.06 14.18
N ASP A 226 -6.12 -7.34 13.22
CA ASP A 226 -5.99 -7.80 11.83
C ASP A 226 -4.68 -8.57 11.66
N GLU A 227 -4.75 -9.88 11.88
CA GLU A 227 -3.62 -10.80 11.79
C GLU A 227 -2.95 -10.82 10.39
N ALA A 228 -3.64 -10.33 9.35
CA ALA A 228 -3.12 -10.31 8.00
C ALA A 228 -1.80 -9.53 7.90
N PHE A 229 -1.61 -8.48 8.70
CA PHE A 229 -0.35 -7.71 8.70
C PHE A 229 0.83 -8.51 9.27
N VAL A 230 0.59 -9.29 10.34
CA VAL A 230 1.61 -10.16 10.94
C VAL A 230 1.96 -11.30 9.97
N GLN A 231 0.95 -11.94 9.39
CA GLN A 231 1.12 -13.03 8.43
C GLN A 231 1.87 -12.56 7.17
N GLU A 232 1.50 -11.40 6.63
CA GLU A 232 2.17 -10.82 5.46
C GLU A 232 3.62 -10.46 5.74
N LYS A 233 3.92 -9.93 6.94
CA LYS A 233 5.29 -9.63 7.39
C LYS A 233 6.13 -10.90 7.47
N ILE A 234 5.65 -11.93 8.18
CA ILE A 234 6.34 -13.21 8.34
C ILE A 234 6.61 -13.83 6.96
N THR A 235 5.58 -13.95 6.12
CA THR A 235 5.69 -14.54 4.78
C THR A 235 6.70 -13.79 3.93
N THR A 236 6.68 -12.45 3.97
CA THR A 236 7.61 -11.62 3.21
C THR A 236 9.06 -11.82 3.68
N LEU A 237 9.30 -11.90 5.00
CA LEU A 237 10.64 -12.12 5.55
C LEU A 237 11.19 -13.51 5.19
N ILE A 238 10.34 -14.54 5.20
CA ILE A 238 10.71 -15.90 4.79
C ILE A 238 11.11 -15.90 3.30
N VAL A 239 10.28 -15.34 2.42
CA VAL A 239 10.55 -15.29 0.97
C VAL A 239 11.80 -14.45 0.66
N ALA A 240 12.07 -13.42 1.46
CA ALA A 240 13.27 -12.59 1.33
C ALA A 240 14.53 -13.19 1.97
N GLU A 241 14.48 -14.44 2.44
CA GLU A 241 15.59 -15.14 3.12
C GLU A 241 16.12 -14.39 4.37
N ARG A 242 15.28 -13.55 5.00
CA ARG A 242 15.60 -12.79 6.22
C ARG A 242 15.25 -13.60 7.46
N ALA A 243 15.88 -14.77 7.59
CA ALA A 243 15.47 -15.79 8.53
C ALA A 243 15.51 -15.35 10.01
N ASP A 244 16.54 -14.62 10.44
CA ASP A 244 16.64 -14.12 11.82
C ASP A 244 15.46 -13.21 12.21
N GLU A 245 15.00 -12.39 11.26
CA GLU A 245 13.86 -11.51 11.46
C GLU A 245 12.55 -12.29 11.42
N ALA A 246 12.39 -13.22 10.48
CA ALA A 246 11.22 -14.10 10.43
C ALA A 246 11.07 -14.92 11.73
N GLU A 247 12.16 -15.47 12.27
CA GLU A 247 12.18 -16.22 13.52
C GLU A 247 11.69 -15.36 14.70
N LYS A 248 12.18 -14.11 14.77
CA LYS A 248 11.77 -13.17 15.81
C LYS A 248 10.27 -12.87 15.74
N GLU A 249 9.74 -12.63 14.54
CA GLU A 249 8.33 -12.33 14.35
C GLU A 249 7.43 -13.55 14.63
N LEU A 250 7.84 -14.74 14.19
CA LEU A 250 7.14 -15.99 14.49
C LEU A 250 7.09 -16.25 16.00
N LYS A 251 8.19 -16.05 16.72
CA LYS A 251 8.21 -16.17 18.18
C LYS A 251 7.28 -15.18 18.88
N ALA A 252 7.27 -13.92 18.43
CA ALA A 252 6.36 -12.92 18.97
C ALA A 252 4.89 -13.26 18.66
N ALA A 253 4.59 -13.77 17.47
CA ALA A 253 3.25 -14.22 17.09
C ALA A 253 2.79 -15.41 17.97
N ILE A 254 3.68 -16.38 18.21
CA ILE A 254 3.43 -17.52 19.11
C ILE A 254 3.19 -17.07 20.55
N GLU A 255 3.92 -16.06 21.04
CA GLU A 255 3.68 -15.52 22.39
C GLU A 255 2.29 -14.88 22.53
N ASN A 256 1.75 -14.31 21.44
CA ASN A 256 0.41 -13.71 21.42
C ASN A 256 -0.70 -14.74 21.20
N ASP A 257 -0.46 -15.75 20.36
CA ASP A 257 -1.41 -16.81 20.02
C ASP A 257 -0.76 -18.21 20.14
N PRO A 258 -0.59 -18.70 21.39
CA PRO A 258 0.11 -19.96 21.66
C PRO A 258 -0.69 -21.21 21.27
N ASP A 259 -1.96 -21.08 20.89
CA ASP A 259 -2.82 -22.20 20.49
C ASP A 259 -2.93 -22.30 18.95
N ASN A 260 -2.04 -21.64 18.21
CA ASN A 260 -2.03 -21.63 16.75
C ASN A 260 -0.94 -22.53 16.16
N ALA A 261 -1.35 -23.73 15.76
CA ALA A 261 -0.45 -24.74 15.19
C ALA A 261 0.26 -24.26 13.92
N VAL A 262 -0.35 -23.35 13.13
CA VAL A 262 0.24 -22.83 11.89
C VAL A 262 1.52 -22.05 12.18
N LEU A 263 1.56 -21.26 13.26
CA LEU A 263 2.74 -20.47 13.63
C LEU A 263 3.93 -21.37 14.02
N TYR A 264 3.66 -22.42 14.79
CA TYR A 264 4.68 -23.42 15.13
C TYR A 264 5.17 -24.18 13.90
N TYR A 265 4.26 -24.53 12.98
CA TYR A 265 4.62 -25.15 11.71
C TYR A 265 5.52 -24.24 10.86
N GLN A 266 5.16 -22.96 10.70
CA GLN A 266 5.96 -21.98 9.96
C GLN A 266 7.35 -21.79 10.58
N LEU A 267 7.45 -21.81 11.91
CA LEU A 267 8.73 -21.79 12.62
C LEU A 267 9.55 -23.06 12.36
N GLY A 268 8.91 -24.23 12.33
CA GLY A 268 9.57 -25.48 11.97
C GLY A 268 10.09 -25.47 10.53
N TYR A 269 9.27 -24.99 9.60
CA TYR A 269 9.64 -24.84 8.19
C TYR A 269 10.84 -23.89 8.02
N LEU A 270 10.84 -22.76 8.73
CA LEU A 270 11.96 -21.82 8.71
C LEU A 270 13.28 -22.45 9.17
N TYR A 271 13.26 -23.28 10.23
CA TYR A 271 14.47 -23.97 10.70
C TYR A 271 14.92 -25.11 9.78
N ASP A 272 13.97 -25.81 9.15
CA ASP A 272 14.27 -26.93 8.24
C ASP A 272 14.97 -26.43 6.97
N ASP A 273 14.55 -25.27 6.44
CA ASP A 273 15.18 -24.61 5.29
C ASP A 273 16.66 -24.24 5.54
N GLN A 274 17.03 -23.97 6.79
CA GLN A 274 18.40 -23.62 7.18
C GLN A 274 19.35 -24.82 7.30
N GLN A 275 18.87 -26.07 7.17
CA GLN A 275 19.61 -27.37 7.22
C GLN A 275 20.46 -27.67 8.48
N GLU A 276 21.02 -26.68 9.17
CA GLU A 276 21.83 -26.85 10.38
C GLU A 276 20.98 -26.90 11.67
N GLU A 277 19.67 -26.67 11.56
CA GLU A 277 18.76 -26.47 12.70
C GLU A 277 17.66 -27.55 12.79
N VAL A 278 17.95 -28.76 12.33
CA VAL A 278 17.00 -29.89 12.26
C VAL A 278 16.37 -30.23 13.61
N GLU A 279 17.12 -30.12 14.71
CA GLU A 279 16.57 -30.31 16.06
C GLU A 279 15.53 -29.25 16.43
N LYS A 280 15.76 -27.98 16.05
CA LYS A 280 14.79 -26.90 16.28
C LYS A 280 13.57 -27.06 15.38
N ALA A 281 13.76 -27.46 14.12
CA ALA A 281 12.67 -27.74 13.20
C ALA A 281 11.74 -28.82 13.77
N PHE A 282 12.31 -29.94 14.24
CA PHE A 282 11.54 -31.01 14.85
C PHE A 282 10.77 -30.54 16.10
N GLU A 283 11.39 -29.79 17.00
CA GLU A 283 10.70 -29.32 18.21
C GLU A 283 9.57 -28.36 17.87
N ALA A 284 9.74 -27.50 16.86
CA ALA A 284 8.68 -26.62 16.39
C ALA A 284 7.52 -27.40 15.74
N TYR A 285 7.79 -28.38 14.87
CA TYR A 285 6.74 -29.27 14.34
C TYR A 285 6.04 -30.06 15.43
N LYS A 286 6.79 -30.55 16.44
CA LYS A 286 6.20 -31.23 17.59
C LYS A 286 5.28 -30.31 18.39
N ASN A 287 5.66 -29.04 18.60
CA ASN A 287 4.77 -28.06 19.24
C ASN A 287 3.50 -27.82 18.39
N ALA A 288 3.61 -27.77 17.07
CA ALA A 288 2.44 -27.69 16.18
C ALA A 288 1.50 -28.90 16.37
N ILE A 289 2.05 -30.11 16.48
CA ILE A 289 1.31 -31.36 16.73
C ILE A 289 0.71 -31.39 18.14
N ASP A 290 1.41 -30.84 19.15
CA ASP A 290 0.91 -30.77 20.53
C ASP A 290 -0.32 -29.83 20.63
N VAL A 291 -0.36 -28.78 19.79
CA VAL A 291 -1.50 -27.86 19.66
C VAL A 291 -2.63 -28.46 18.82
N ASP A 292 -2.30 -28.99 17.64
CA ASP A 292 -3.22 -29.68 16.73
C ASP A 292 -2.65 -31.05 16.30
N PRO A 293 -3.08 -32.14 16.96
CA PRO A 293 -2.61 -33.49 16.64
C PRO A 293 -2.94 -33.96 15.22
N ASP A 294 -3.93 -33.33 14.57
CA ASP A 294 -4.38 -33.63 13.22
C ASP A 294 -3.75 -32.68 12.17
N TYR A 295 -2.78 -31.84 12.58
CA TYR A 295 -2.06 -30.96 11.66
C TYR A 295 -1.14 -31.77 10.73
N PHE A 296 -1.59 -31.91 9.50
CA PHE A 296 -1.01 -32.81 8.51
C PHE A 296 0.46 -32.51 8.20
N GLU A 297 0.77 -31.26 7.85
CA GLU A 297 2.09 -30.86 7.38
C GLU A 297 3.16 -31.03 8.48
N ALA A 298 2.78 -30.79 9.74
CA ALA A 298 3.68 -30.97 10.89
C ALA A 298 3.94 -32.46 11.15
N ASN A 299 2.91 -33.32 11.10
CA ASN A 299 3.10 -34.77 11.19
C ASN A 299 3.98 -35.29 10.06
N PHE A 300 3.72 -34.88 8.81
CA PHE A 300 4.51 -35.30 7.67
C PHE A 300 5.98 -34.86 7.81
N ASN A 301 6.25 -33.59 8.08
CA ASN A 301 7.61 -33.07 8.17
C ASN A 301 8.37 -33.62 9.39
N ALA A 302 7.71 -33.81 10.54
CA ALA A 302 8.32 -34.46 11.70
C ALA A 302 8.75 -35.91 11.38
N GLY A 303 7.90 -36.64 10.65
CA GLY A 303 8.21 -37.98 10.15
C GLY A 303 9.39 -38.00 9.16
N VAL A 304 9.39 -37.06 8.21
CA VAL A 304 10.46 -36.90 7.22
C VAL A 304 11.80 -36.58 7.88
N ILE A 305 11.85 -35.76 8.94
CA ILE A 305 13.09 -35.49 9.69
C ILE A 305 13.74 -36.78 10.18
N TYR A 306 12.97 -37.66 10.83
CA TYR A 306 13.51 -38.92 11.33
C TYR A 306 13.87 -39.89 10.20
N TYR A 307 13.09 -39.91 9.13
CA TYR A 307 13.38 -40.71 7.95
C TYR A 307 14.72 -40.29 7.30
N ASN A 308 14.94 -38.98 7.16
CA ASN A 308 16.18 -38.43 6.61
C ASN A 308 17.37 -38.69 7.53
N LYS A 309 17.23 -38.54 8.85
CA LYS A 309 18.26 -38.93 9.83
C LYS A 309 18.68 -40.40 9.67
N ALA A 310 17.70 -41.30 9.49
CA ALA A 310 17.98 -42.71 9.23
C ALA A 310 18.68 -42.93 7.89
N ALA A 311 18.25 -42.22 6.83
CA ALA A 311 18.87 -42.29 5.51
C ALA A 311 20.32 -41.79 5.52
N ASP A 312 20.62 -40.72 6.26
CA ASP A 312 21.98 -40.19 6.41
C ASP A 312 22.89 -41.16 7.15
N ILE A 313 22.41 -41.82 8.21
CA ILE A 313 23.16 -42.91 8.88
C ILE A 313 23.53 -44.00 7.87
N LEU A 314 22.58 -44.44 7.04
CA LEU A 314 22.85 -45.48 6.03
C LEU A 314 23.79 -44.98 4.93
N LYS A 315 23.69 -43.71 4.54
CA LYS A 315 24.59 -43.07 3.58
C LYS A 315 26.03 -43.00 4.11
N GLU A 316 26.21 -42.64 5.39
CA GLU A 316 27.51 -42.69 6.06
C GLU A 316 28.13 -44.09 5.99
N LEU A 317 27.35 -45.13 6.31
CA LEU A 317 27.80 -46.52 6.23
C LEU A 317 28.22 -46.90 4.80
N ASN A 318 27.39 -46.55 3.80
CA ASN A 318 27.62 -46.89 2.40
C ASN A 318 28.87 -46.20 1.80
N ASN A 319 29.31 -45.08 2.39
CA ASN A 319 30.50 -44.36 1.96
C ASN A 319 31.81 -44.91 2.58
N MET A 320 31.73 -45.92 3.45
CA MET A 320 32.90 -46.53 4.09
C MET A 320 33.64 -47.53 3.18
N SER A 321 34.90 -47.86 3.52
CA SER A 321 35.59 -48.98 2.88
C SER A 321 34.89 -50.31 3.19
N ILE A 322 35.01 -51.33 2.33
CA ILE A 322 34.39 -52.66 2.55
C ILE A 322 34.72 -53.24 3.93
N LYS A 323 35.96 -53.05 4.39
CA LYS A 323 36.40 -53.54 5.71
C LYS A 323 35.69 -52.81 6.85
N GLU A 324 35.51 -51.50 6.72
CA GLU A 324 34.80 -50.68 7.71
C GLU A 324 33.29 -50.91 7.67
N TYR A 325 32.71 -51.00 6.47
CA TYR A 325 31.32 -51.40 6.27
C TYR A 325 31.03 -52.70 7.02
N ASN A 326 31.76 -53.79 6.71
CA ASN A 326 31.52 -55.09 7.33
C ASN A 326 31.71 -55.08 8.85
N LYS A 327 32.56 -54.20 9.37
CA LYS A 327 32.80 -54.05 10.81
C LYS A 327 31.65 -53.30 11.50
N ASN A 328 31.06 -52.33 10.82
CA ASN A 328 30.11 -51.37 11.41
C ASN A 328 28.65 -51.63 11.03
N GLU A 329 28.38 -52.47 10.03
CA GLU A 329 27.05 -52.72 9.43
C GLU A 329 25.97 -52.91 10.49
N THR A 330 26.11 -53.87 11.40
CA THR A 330 25.08 -54.13 12.43
C THR A 330 24.77 -52.90 13.28
N ALA A 331 25.78 -52.13 13.67
CA ALA A 331 25.58 -50.96 14.53
C ALA A 331 24.89 -49.80 13.80
N TYR A 332 25.25 -49.57 12.53
CA TYR A 332 24.61 -48.53 11.71
C TYR A 332 23.19 -48.89 11.33
N MET A 333 22.93 -50.16 10.99
CA MET A 333 21.59 -50.65 10.71
C MET A 333 20.67 -50.52 11.93
N GLU A 334 21.17 -50.83 13.14
CA GLU A 334 20.39 -50.66 14.38
C GLU A 334 20.11 -49.18 14.68
N ARG A 335 21.11 -48.29 14.50
CA ARG A 335 20.91 -46.84 14.65
C ARG A 335 19.88 -46.29 13.67
N ALA A 336 19.97 -46.68 12.39
CA ALA A 336 18.99 -46.25 11.38
C ALA A 336 17.59 -46.80 11.69
N LYS A 337 17.48 -48.04 12.15
CA LYS A 337 16.21 -48.65 12.56
C LYS A 337 15.54 -47.86 13.69
N VAL A 338 16.30 -47.41 14.70
CA VAL A 338 15.76 -46.57 15.78
C VAL A 338 15.17 -45.26 15.24
N GLU A 339 15.82 -44.60 14.28
CA GLU A 339 15.28 -43.38 13.69
C GLU A 339 14.05 -43.67 12.79
N PHE A 340 14.05 -44.76 12.02
CA PHE A 340 12.85 -45.19 11.28
C PHE A 340 11.66 -45.51 12.20
N GLU A 341 11.90 -46.13 13.37
CA GLU A 341 10.85 -46.38 14.36
C GLU A 341 10.27 -45.09 14.94
N LYS A 342 11.05 -44.01 15.05
CA LYS A 342 10.56 -42.68 15.44
C LYS A 342 9.76 -42.00 14.33
N ALA A 343 10.15 -42.18 13.07
CA ALA A 343 9.41 -41.62 11.92
C ALA A 343 8.00 -42.22 11.77
N LEU A 344 7.87 -43.50 12.11
CA LEU A 344 6.67 -44.31 11.88
C LEU A 344 5.36 -43.69 12.40
N PRO A 345 5.21 -43.33 13.68
CA PRO A 345 3.94 -42.81 14.19
C PRO A 345 3.49 -41.52 13.49
N TYR A 346 4.44 -40.65 13.12
CA TYR A 346 4.13 -39.39 12.45
C TYR A 346 3.69 -39.59 10.99
N LEU A 347 4.38 -40.46 10.25
CA LEU A 347 4.01 -40.77 8.86
C LEU A 347 2.73 -41.60 8.77
N GLU A 348 2.48 -42.51 9.72
CA GLU A 348 1.19 -43.21 9.82
C GLU A 348 0.05 -42.23 10.12
N LYS A 349 0.27 -41.24 10.99
CA LYS A 349 -0.72 -40.19 11.26
C LYS A 349 -0.96 -39.30 10.04
N ALA A 350 0.09 -38.87 9.34
CA ALA A 350 -0.05 -38.10 8.10
C ALA A 350 -0.83 -38.87 7.02
N TYR A 351 -0.57 -40.18 6.88
CA TYR A 351 -1.33 -41.06 5.99
C TYR A 351 -2.80 -41.24 6.43
N GLU A 352 -3.08 -41.33 7.72
CA GLU A 352 -4.45 -41.37 8.24
C GLU A 352 -5.24 -40.11 7.84
N LEU A 353 -4.60 -38.95 7.92
CA LEU A 353 -5.20 -37.65 7.62
C LEU A 353 -5.43 -37.43 6.12
N GLN A 354 -4.48 -37.86 5.27
CA GLN A 354 -4.61 -37.79 3.81
C GLN A 354 -4.28 -39.15 3.17
N PRO A 355 -5.24 -40.09 3.18
CA PRO A 355 -4.99 -41.47 2.74
C PRO A 355 -4.80 -41.61 1.22
N ASP A 356 -5.13 -40.59 0.45
CA ASP A 356 -5.01 -40.60 -1.02
C ASP A 356 -3.78 -39.81 -1.52
N ASP A 357 -2.96 -39.27 -0.60
CA ASP A 357 -1.69 -38.63 -0.95
C ASP A 357 -0.63 -39.68 -1.33
N ILE A 358 -0.27 -39.71 -2.62
CA ILE A 358 0.69 -40.69 -3.16
C ILE A 358 2.09 -40.47 -2.56
N GLN A 359 2.51 -39.23 -2.32
CA GLN A 359 3.85 -38.94 -1.81
C GLN A 359 4.03 -39.53 -0.42
N ILE A 360 3.01 -39.43 0.42
CA ILE A 360 3.01 -40.05 1.76
C ILE A 360 2.98 -41.56 1.66
N MET A 361 2.14 -42.12 0.79
CA MET A 361 2.10 -43.56 0.60
C MET A 361 3.45 -44.12 0.18
N GLU A 362 4.14 -43.50 -0.78
CA GLU A 362 5.48 -43.92 -1.21
C GLU A 362 6.52 -43.79 -0.09
N THR A 363 6.46 -42.72 0.69
CA THR A 363 7.36 -42.50 1.83
C THR A 363 7.14 -43.56 2.92
N LEU A 364 5.88 -43.82 3.27
CA LEU A 364 5.48 -44.78 4.29
C LEU A 364 5.69 -46.24 3.84
N GLU A 365 5.47 -46.56 2.57
CA GLU A 365 5.82 -47.85 1.97
C GLU A 365 7.34 -48.10 2.09
N GLY A 366 8.15 -47.13 1.69
CA GLY A 366 9.61 -47.19 1.81
C GLY A 366 10.07 -47.39 3.26
N LEU A 367 9.36 -46.80 4.21
CA LEU A 367 9.59 -47.00 5.65
C LEU A 367 9.20 -48.40 6.11
N TYR A 368 8.03 -48.90 5.71
CA TYR A 368 7.58 -50.26 6.04
C TYR A 368 8.54 -51.33 5.54
N ILE A 369 9.09 -51.19 4.32
CA ILE A 369 10.10 -52.11 3.79
C ILE A 369 11.34 -52.14 4.70
N ARG A 370 11.83 -50.97 5.12
CA ARG A 370 13.02 -50.85 5.99
C ARG A 370 12.80 -51.42 7.39
N LEU A 371 11.58 -51.30 7.91
CA LEU A 371 11.15 -51.89 9.19
C LEU A 371 10.69 -53.35 9.07
N LYS A 372 10.75 -53.95 7.88
CA LYS A 372 10.32 -55.33 7.58
C LYS A 372 8.82 -55.57 7.85
N MET A 373 8.00 -54.54 7.68
CA MET A 373 6.54 -54.58 7.79
C MET A 373 5.92 -54.90 6.42
N ASN A 374 6.31 -56.04 5.84
CA ASN A 374 6.05 -56.37 4.43
C ASN A 374 4.55 -56.35 4.06
N GLU A 375 3.67 -56.84 4.94
CA GLU A 375 2.22 -56.84 4.68
C GLU A 375 1.66 -55.42 4.48
N LYS A 376 2.09 -54.46 5.31
CA LYS A 376 1.66 -53.06 5.18
C LYS A 376 2.27 -52.40 3.93
N ALA A 377 3.51 -52.73 3.59
CA ALA A 377 4.14 -52.24 2.37
C ALA A 377 3.41 -52.73 1.11
N GLU A 378 3.07 -54.03 1.04
CA GLU A 378 2.31 -54.62 -0.08
C GLU A 378 0.90 -54.00 -0.20
N GLU A 379 0.26 -53.68 0.92
CA GLU A 379 -1.03 -52.98 0.93
C GLU A 379 -0.93 -51.57 0.32
N LEU A 380 0.09 -50.79 0.71
CA LEU A 380 0.32 -49.46 0.15
C LEU A 380 0.71 -49.52 -1.34
N ASP A 381 1.61 -50.42 -1.76
CA ASP A 381 1.97 -50.60 -3.17
C ASP A 381 0.73 -50.89 -4.04
N LYS A 382 -0.16 -51.77 -3.56
CA LYS A 382 -1.42 -52.06 -4.25
C LYS A 382 -2.29 -50.81 -4.37
N LYS A 383 -2.42 -50.04 -3.29
CA LYS A 383 -3.22 -48.81 -3.26
C LYS A 383 -2.66 -47.73 -4.19
N ILE A 384 -1.34 -47.55 -4.21
CA ILE A 384 -0.64 -46.62 -5.11
C ILE A 384 -0.92 -47.00 -6.58
N LYS A 385 -0.80 -48.28 -6.94
CA LYS A 385 -1.10 -48.77 -8.30
C LYS A 385 -2.56 -48.55 -8.68
N GLU A 386 -3.49 -48.81 -7.77
CA GLU A 386 -4.93 -48.55 -7.98
C GLU A 386 -5.20 -47.07 -8.29
N ILE A 387 -4.57 -46.15 -7.55
CA ILE A 387 -4.71 -44.71 -7.77
C ILE A 387 -4.07 -44.28 -9.10
N ARG A 388 -2.93 -44.87 -9.47
CA ARG A 388 -2.24 -44.61 -10.74
C ARG A 388 -2.91 -45.26 -11.96
N GLY A 389 -3.78 -46.24 -11.75
CA GLY A 389 -4.43 -47.01 -12.80
C GLY A 389 -3.50 -48.03 -13.48
N GLU A 390 -2.53 -48.56 -12.73
CA GLU A 390 -1.49 -49.50 -13.19
C GLU A 390 -1.84 -50.99 -13.04
#